data_AF-A0A6B0V6A5-F1
#
_entry.id   AF-A0A6B0V6A5-F1
#
_cell.length_a   1.000
_cell.length_b   1.000
_cell.length_c   1.000
_cell.angle_alpha   90.00
_cell.angle_beta   90.00
_cell.angle_gamma   90.00
#
_symmetry.space_group_name_H-M   'P 1'
#
loop_
_entity.id
_entity.type
_entity.pdbx_description
1 polymer ?
#
loop_
_entity_poly.entity_id
_entity_poly.type
_entity_poly.pdbx_seq_one_letter_code
_entity_poly.pdbx_strand_id
1 'polypeptide(L)'
;MTHFWSLAVLLCCLATHLSGQTNKDFYTTVSTLSDLIHVEKQVKVDLLRYVERLRVVQDSILNFVQDTQPYDDLTSPSALSDYLKHPVHAFQLIKRMNAGLKTVEAQIKRMRKFDPLINIREMRKQRLLPWDDDFQGLATSLVTLQDIYALDFHELTEGHLHTKMPRNRTIPGRLPLNARDCFNISQVALRQGMHDLAVKWAEQAVAKAADEEPPSIPKQELDSHHKAVVTKYDELLRTRGRVEPQDGQPAEVSLLHGTRWLICSSANQARRNQS
;
A
#
# COMPACT_ATOMS: atom_id res chain seq x y z
N MET A 1 -65.41 3.04 -12.77
CA MET A 1 -64.31 2.56 -13.63
C MET A 1 -62.93 3.10 -13.21
N THR A 2 -62.84 4.27 -12.55
CA THR A 2 -61.57 4.91 -12.14
C THR A 2 -60.65 4.08 -11.25
N HIS A 3 -61.18 3.46 -10.18
CA HIS A 3 -60.36 2.71 -9.20
C HIS A 3 -59.57 1.53 -9.80
N PHE A 4 -60.07 0.91 -10.87
CA PHE A 4 -59.40 -0.22 -11.53
C PHE A 4 -58.13 0.23 -12.26
N TRP A 5 -58.13 1.45 -12.80
CA TRP A 5 -56.96 2.08 -13.43
C TRP A 5 -55.90 2.43 -12.38
N SER A 6 -56.31 2.98 -11.23
CA SER A 6 -55.39 3.28 -10.12
C SER A 6 -54.69 2.03 -9.58
N LEU A 7 -55.40 0.91 -9.44
CA LEU A 7 -54.82 -0.38 -9.02
C LEU A 7 -53.85 -0.95 -10.07
N ALA A 8 -54.19 -0.88 -11.35
CA ALA A 8 -53.30 -1.33 -12.42
C ALA A 8 -51.98 -0.53 -12.46
N VAL A 9 -52.04 0.79 -12.30
CA VAL A 9 -50.84 1.65 -12.20
C VAL A 9 -50.01 1.28 -10.96
N LEU A 10 -50.64 1.08 -9.80
CA LEU A 10 -49.93 0.73 -8.58
C LEU A 10 -49.21 -0.63 -8.67
N LEU A 11 -49.84 -1.64 -9.28
CA LEU A 11 -49.19 -2.94 -9.54
C LEU A 11 -48.00 -2.80 -10.51
N CYS A 12 -48.12 -2.00 -11.56
CA CYS A 12 -47.00 -1.75 -12.48
C CYS A 12 -45.81 -1.09 -11.78
N CYS A 13 -46.04 -0.09 -10.92
CA CYS A 13 -44.97 0.54 -10.14
C CYS A 13 -44.28 -0.46 -9.19
N LEU A 14 -45.05 -1.31 -8.49
CA LEU A 14 -44.50 -2.34 -7.61
C LEU A 14 -43.71 -3.41 -8.38
N ALA A 15 -44.17 -3.80 -9.57
CA ALA A 15 -43.44 -4.72 -10.44
C ALA A 15 -42.10 -4.13 -10.93
N THR A 16 -42.04 -2.83 -11.27
CA THR A 16 -40.78 -2.19 -11.68
C THR A 16 -39.73 -2.12 -10.56
N HIS A 17 -40.14 -1.98 -9.30
CA HIS A 17 -39.21 -1.96 -8.16
C HIS A 17 -38.65 -3.34 -7.76
N LEU A 18 -39.17 -4.44 -8.32
CA LEU A 18 -38.69 -5.80 -8.02
C LEU A 18 -37.71 -6.38 -9.07
N SER A 19 -37.13 -5.51 -9.91
CA SER A 19 -36.09 -5.90 -10.88
C SER A 19 -34.73 -6.02 -10.20
N GLY A 20 -34.19 -7.25 -10.13
CA GLY A 20 -33.10 -7.62 -9.21
C GLY A 20 -31.76 -6.88 -9.39
N GLN A 21 -31.48 -5.95 -8.47
CA GLN A 21 -30.20 -5.22 -8.37
C GLN A 21 -29.25 -5.90 -7.38
N THR A 22 -28.89 -7.17 -7.64
CA THR A 22 -28.11 -8.01 -6.69
C THR A 22 -26.90 -8.73 -7.30
N ASN A 23 -26.65 -8.59 -8.61
CA ASN A 23 -25.57 -9.29 -9.30
C ASN A 23 -24.70 -8.39 -10.19
N LYS A 24 -25.26 -7.32 -10.78
CA LYS A 24 -24.56 -6.52 -11.79
C LYS A 24 -23.26 -5.93 -11.26
N ASP A 25 -23.29 -5.36 -10.06
CA ASP A 25 -22.17 -4.63 -9.48
C ASP A 25 -21.03 -5.58 -9.06
N PHE A 26 -21.34 -6.75 -8.50
CA PHE A 26 -20.33 -7.76 -8.16
C PHE A 26 -19.57 -8.27 -9.39
N TYR A 27 -20.28 -8.64 -10.47
CA TYR A 27 -19.62 -9.07 -11.70
C TYR A 27 -18.82 -7.93 -12.34
N THR A 28 -19.31 -6.68 -12.29
CA THR A 28 -18.53 -5.50 -12.72
C THR A 28 -17.23 -5.37 -11.92
N THR A 29 -17.28 -5.38 -10.58
CA THR A 29 -16.08 -5.29 -9.73
C THR A 29 -15.08 -6.42 -10.00
N VAL A 30 -15.54 -7.66 -10.19
CA VAL A 30 -14.65 -8.80 -10.50
C VAL A 30 -14.01 -8.66 -11.89
N SER A 31 -14.75 -8.18 -12.90
CA SER A 31 -14.14 -7.83 -14.19
C SER A 31 -13.12 -6.70 -14.07
N THR A 32 -13.44 -5.61 -13.36
CA THR A 32 -12.52 -4.47 -13.17
C THR A 32 -11.25 -4.88 -12.43
N LEU A 33 -11.32 -5.77 -11.44
CA LEU A 33 -10.12 -6.32 -10.77
C LEU A 33 -9.30 -7.25 -11.70
N SER A 34 -9.94 -8.02 -12.58
CA SER A 34 -9.26 -8.78 -13.63
C SER A 34 -8.55 -7.86 -14.63
N ASP A 35 -9.19 -6.76 -15.05
CA ASP A 35 -8.61 -5.78 -15.97
C ASP A 35 -7.45 -5.02 -15.31
N LEU A 36 -7.56 -4.72 -14.01
CA LEU A 36 -6.48 -4.12 -13.21
C LEU A 36 -5.23 -5.02 -13.15
N ILE A 37 -5.38 -6.35 -13.16
CA ILE A 37 -4.24 -7.28 -13.25
C ILE A 37 -3.54 -7.19 -14.63
N HIS A 38 -4.28 -6.85 -15.71
CA HIS A 38 -3.68 -6.62 -17.03
C HIS A 38 -2.97 -5.26 -17.10
N VAL A 39 -3.55 -4.23 -16.50
CA VAL A 39 -2.92 -2.93 -16.26
C VAL A 39 -1.62 -3.08 -15.46
N GLU A 40 -1.62 -3.85 -14.38
CA GLU A 40 -0.45 -4.06 -13.51
C GLU A 40 0.70 -4.73 -14.27
N LYS A 41 0.41 -5.73 -15.10
CA LYS A 41 1.39 -6.36 -16.01
C LYS A 41 1.98 -5.35 -17.01
N GLN A 42 1.15 -4.49 -17.61
CA GLN A 42 1.62 -3.47 -18.55
C GLN A 42 2.54 -2.44 -17.87
N VAL A 43 2.19 -1.96 -16.67
CA VAL A 43 3.03 -1.06 -15.88
C VAL A 43 4.38 -1.71 -15.54
N LYS A 44 4.38 -2.99 -15.13
CA LYS A 44 5.61 -3.75 -14.87
C LYS A 44 6.50 -3.85 -16.12
N VAL A 45 5.93 -4.12 -17.29
CA VAL A 45 6.67 -4.19 -18.57
C VAL A 45 7.27 -2.83 -18.96
N ASP A 46 6.54 -1.73 -18.81
CA ASP A 46 7.04 -0.39 -19.15
C ASP A 46 8.13 0.09 -18.18
N LEU A 47 8.04 -0.27 -16.90
CA LEU A 47 9.09 0.00 -15.90
C LEU A 47 10.35 -0.86 -16.12
N LEU A 48 10.21 -2.14 -16.50
CA LEU A 48 11.37 -2.97 -16.88
C LEU A 48 12.10 -2.37 -18.09
N ARG A 49 11.36 -1.94 -19.13
CA ARG A 49 11.93 -1.27 -20.30
C ARG A 49 12.60 0.07 -19.96
N TYR A 50 12.18 0.74 -18.88
CA TYR A 50 12.85 1.93 -18.35
C TYR A 50 14.19 1.58 -17.69
N VAL A 51 14.23 0.51 -16.88
CA VAL A 51 15.47 0.01 -16.24
C VAL A 51 16.49 -0.47 -17.28
N GLU A 52 16.06 -1.16 -18.33
CA GLU A 52 16.93 -1.56 -19.46
C GLU A 52 17.60 -0.35 -20.11
N ARG A 53 16.83 0.72 -20.37
CA ARG A 53 17.36 1.94 -20.99
C ARG A 53 18.26 2.74 -20.05
N LEU A 54 17.95 2.75 -18.74
CA LEU A 54 18.84 3.32 -17.72
C LEU A 54 20.20 2.64 -17.71
N ARG A 55 20.24 1.29 -17.76
CA ARG A 55 21.49 0.51 -17.84
C ARG A 55 22.30 0.88 -19.09
N VAL A 56 21.68 0.89 -20.28
CA VAL A 56 22.36 1.29 -21.52
C VAL A 56 22.97 2.70 -21.45
N VAL A 57 22.35 3.65 -20.74
CA VAL A 57 22.94 4.97 -20.49
C VAL A 57 24.06 4.91 -19.45
N GLN A 58 23.85 4.20 -18.34
CA GLN A 58 24.85 4.00 -17.28
C GLN A 58 26.12 3.39 -17.85
N ASP A 59 26.01 2.29 -18.58
CA ASP A 59 27.12 1.60 -19.24
C ASP A 59 27.81 2.53 -20.26
N SER A 60 27.03 3.28 -21.05
CA SER A 60 27.59 4.25 -22.00
C SER A 60 28.32 5.43 -21.35
N ILE A 61 27.98 5.79 -20.10
CA ILE A 61 28.69 6.83 -19.33
C ILE A 61 29.93 6.22 -18.67
N LEU A 62 29.78 5.07 -17.99
CA LEU A 62 30.89 4.39 -17.31
C LEU A 62 32.02 4.03 -18.29
N ASN A 63 31.70 3.45 -19.45
CA ASN A 63 32.69 3.13 -20.49
C ASN A 63 33.41 4.37 -21.05
N PHE A 64 32.85 5.57 -20.95
CA PHE A 64 33.51 6.82 -21.36
C PHE A 64 34.34 7.44 -20.23
N VAL A 65 33.91 7.30 -18.98
CA VAL A 65 34.60 7.81 -17.78
C VAL A 65 35.76 6.89 -17.35
N GLN A 66 35.68 5.60 -17.68
CA GLN A 66 36.67 4.57 -17.34
C GLN A 66 37.62 4.23 -18.50
N ASP A 67 37.55 4.95 -19.63
CA ASP A 67 38.50 4.87 -20.74
C ASP A 67 39.85 5.51 -20.33
N THR A 68 40.65 4.82 -19.51
CA THR A 68 41.94 5.30 -18.99
C THR A 68 42.94 5.61 -20.11
N GLN A 69 43.65 6.73 -20.00
CA GLN A 69 44.53 7.25 -21.04
C GLN A 69 46.00 7.32 -20.61
N PRO A 70 46.96 7.22 -21.56
CA PRO A 70 48.39 7.37 -21.28
C PRO A 70 48.83 8.72 -20.72
N TYR A 71 47.92 9.70 -20.62
CA TYR A 71 48.17 11.03 -20.08
C TYR A 71 47.50 11.30 -18.73
N ASP A 72 46.68 10.39 -18.20
CA ASP A 72 45.91 10.65 -16.97
C ASP A 72 46.81 10.79 -15.73
N ASP A 73 47.96 10.11 -15.72
CA ASP A 73 49.01 10.25 -14.69
C ASP A 73 49.88 11.52 -14.85
N LEU A 74 49.74 12.28 -15.95
CA LEU A 74 50.59 13.45 -16.26
C LEU A 74 50.14 14.71 -15.51
N THR A 75 50.56 14.80 -14.24
CA THR A 75 50.26 15.92 -13.34
C THR A 75 50.99 17.23 -13.65
N SER A 76 52.03 17.24 -14.49
CA SER A 76 52.75 18.46 -14.86
C SER A 76 52.24 19.08 -16.18
N PRO A 77 51.93 20.39 -16.23
CA PRO A 77 51.56 21.09 -17.46
C PRO A 77 52.62 20.99 -18.58
N SER A 78 53.91 20.89 -18.25
CA SER A 78 54.96 20.69 -19.24
C SER A 78 54.87 19.31 -19.90
N ALA A 79 54.74 18.25 -19.10
CA ALA A 79 54.63 16.88 -19.59
C ALA A 79 53.37 16.68 -20.45
N LEU A 80 52.24 17.27 -20.05
CA LEU A 80 51.01 17.27 -20.86
C LEU A 80 51.20 18.05 -22.18
N SER A 81 51.90 19.19 -22.16
CA SER A 81 52.25 19.93 -23.38
C SER A 81 53.14 19.12 -24.31
N ASP A 82 54.18 18.46 -23.79
CA ASP A 82 55.10 17.63 -24.57
C ASP A 82 54.39 16.40 -25.17
N TYR A 83 53.51 15.74 -24.43
CA TYR A 83 52.65 14.66 -24.94
C TYR A 83 51.75 15.15 -26.09
N LEU A 84 51.13 16.33 -25.96
CA LEU A 84 50.23 16.89 -26.97
C LEU A 84 50.93 17.48 -28.21
N LYS A 85 52.26 17.69 -28.19
CA LYS A 85 53.03 18.04 -29.39
C LYS A 85 53.03 16.93 -30.45
N HIS A 86 52.82 15.67 -30.05
CA HIS A 86 52.73 14.56 -30.99
C HIS A 86 51.33 14.51 -31.64
N PRO A 87 51.21 14.68 -32.98
CA PRO A 87 49.92 14.94 -33.62
C PRO A 87 48.91 13.80 -33.50
N VAL A 88 49.38 12.55 -33.37
CA VAL A 88 48.50 11.39 -33.15
C VAL A 88 47.86 11.43 -31.75
N HIS A 89 48.57 11.92 -30.73
CA HIS A 89 48.04 12.02 -29.37
C HIS A 89 46.98 13.11 -29.28
N ALA A 90 47.24 14.29 -29.86
CA ALA A 90 46.24 15.35 -30.01
C ALA A 90 45.00 14.87 -30.80
N PHE A 91 45.20 14.13 -31.89
CA PHE A 91 44.10 13.56 -32.68
C PHE A 91 43.22 12.59 -31.88
N GLN A 92 43.79 11.65 -31.12
CA GLN A 92 42.98 10.70 -30.34
C GLN A 92 42.18 11.39 -29.23
N LEU A 93 42.76 12.40 -28.55
CA LEU A 93 42.05 13.23 -27.58
C LEU A 93 40.86 13.95 -28.22
N ILE A 94 41.08 14.65 -29.33
CA ILE A 94 40.03 15.37 -30.07
C ILE A 94 38.95 14.39 -30.56
N LYS A 95 39.35 13.21 -31.05
CA LYS A 95 38.43 12.15 -31.51
C LYS A 95 37.53 11.64 -30.38
N ARG A 96 38.06 11.36 -29.18
CA ARG A 96 37.23 10.95 -28.02
C ARG A 96 36.29 12.07 -27.61
N MET A 97 36.80 13.28 -27.41
CA MET A 97 36.01 14.43 -26.94
C MET A 97 34.94 14.88 -27.94
N ASN A 98 35.11 14.56 -29.23
CA ASN A 98 34.12 14.84 -30.28
C ASN A 98 33.19 13.64 -30.52
N ALA A 99 33.70 12.52 -31.05
CA ALA A 99 32.88 11.38 -31.49
C ALA A 99 32.48 10.44 -30.34
N GLY A 100 33.37 10.23 -29.37
CA GLY A 100 33.07 9.45 -28.16
C GLY A 100 31.97 10.11 -27.34
N LEU A 101 32.17 11.38 -26.97
CA LEU A 101 31.20 12.15 -26.17
C LEU A 101 29.83 12.27 -26.87
N LYS A 102 29.80 12.49 -28.20
CA LYS A 102 28.55 12.48 -28.98
C LYS A 102 27.77 11.15 -28.89
N THR A 103 28.46 10.03 -28.69
CA THR A 103 27.80 8.73 -28.49
C THR A 103 27.09 8.70 -27.14
N VAL A 104 27.75 9.17 -26.07
CA VAL A 104 27.16 9.29 -24.73
C VAL A 104 25.96 10.27 -24.74
N GLU A 105 26.13 11.44 -25.36
CA GLU A 105 25.04 12.40 -25.56
C GLU A 105 23.84 11.77 -26.26
N ALA A 106 24.07 10.97 -27.31
CA ALA A 106 22.99 10.34 -28.07
C ALA A 106 22.19 9.35 -27.22
N GLN A 107 22.83 8.57 -26.34
CA GLN A 107 22.12 7.68 -25.41
C GLN A 107 21.32 8.47 -24.37
N ILE A 108 21.91 9.52 -23.77
CA ILE A 108 21.18 10.41 -22.83
C ILE A 108 19.98 11.07 -23.52
N LYS A 109 20.14 11.56 -24.77
CA LYS A 109 19.08 12.17 -25.58
C LYS A 109 17.99 11.17 -25.99
N ARG A 110 18.32 9.89 -26.20
CA ARG A 110 17.34 8.80 -26.42
C ARG A 110 16.57 8.47 -25.16
N MET A 111 17.25 8.39 -24.01
CA MET A 111 16.64 8.10 -22.71
C MET A 111 15.63 9.17 -22.30
N ARG A 112 15.97 10.45 -22.45
CA ARG A 112 15.06 11.59 -22.18
C ARG A 112 13.78 11.62 -23.05
N LYS A 113 13.69 10.79 -24.11
CA LYS A 113 12.47 10.64 -24.94
C LYS A 113 11.56 9.50 -24.49
N PHE A 114 11.94 8.71 -23.47
CA PHE A 114 11.16 7.59 -22.96
C PHE A 114 10.91 7.77 -21.45
N ASP A 115 9.71 8.24 -21.10
CA ASP A 115 9.25 8.42 -19.72
C ASP A 115 7.98 7.57 -19.46
N PRO A 116 8.05 6.48 -18.66
CA PRO A 116 6.89 5.67 -18.32
C PRO A 116 5.89 6.42 -17.42
N LEU A 117 6.31 7.51 -16.76
CA LEU A 117 5.43 8.36 -15.94
C LEU A 117 4.45 9.17 -16.81
N ILE A 118 4.64 9.22 -18.13
CA ILE A 118 3.61 9.70 -19.06
C ILE A 118 2.50 8.65 -19.15
N ASN A 119 2.82 7.39 -19.46
CA ASN A 119 1.81 6.32 -19.60
C ASN A 119 1.03 6.14 -18.29
N ILE A 120 1.74 5.98 -17.15
CA ILE A 120 1.13 5.80 -15.82
C ILE A 120 0.19 6.98 -15.45
N ARG A 121 0.50 8.20 -15.90
CA ARG A 121 -0.33 9.39 -15.65
C ARG A 121 -1.59 9.41 -16.51
N GLU A 122 -1.52 9.01 -17.77
CA GLU A 122 -2.71 8.86 -18.62
C GLU A 122 -3.58 7.69 -18.13
N MET A 123 -3.00 6.58 -17.70
CA MET A 123 -3.73 5.47 -17.08
C MET A 123 -4.50 5.90 -15.82
N ARG A 124 -3.92 6.74 -14.96
CA ARG A 124 -4.62 7.33 -13.79
C ARG A 124 -5.77 8.24 -14.20
N LYS A 125 -5.57 9.13 -15.19
CA LYS A 125 -6.64 9.99 -15.75
C LYS A 125 -7.80 9.17 -16.32
N GLN A 126 -7.49 8.06 -16.99
CA GLN A 126 -8.46 7.15 -17.61
C GLN A 126 -9.13 6.17 -16.63
N ARG A 127 -8.93 6.34 -15.31
CA ARG A 127 -9.46 5.45 -14.24
C ARG A 127 -9.01 3.98 -14.33
N LEU A 128 -7.97 3.68 -15.12
CA LEU A 128 -7.40 2.33 -15.24
C LEU A 128 -6.58 1.91 -14.00
N LEU A 129 -6.25 2.86 -13.12
CA LEU A 129 -5.54 2.64 -11.86
C LEU A 129 -6.37 3.18 -10.69
N PRO A 130 -6.41 2.49 -9.53
CA PRO A 130 -7.08 2.96 -8.32
C PRO A 130 -6.59 4.33 -7.82
N TRP A 131 -7.46 4.98 -7.05
CA TRP A 131 -7.24 6.22 -6.31
C TRP A 131 -7.10 5.94 -4.82
N ASP A 132 -6.68 6.95 -4.06
CA ASP A 132 -6.59 6.89 -2.61
C ASP A 132 -7.96 6.62 -1.96
N ASP A 133 -9.05 7.10 -2.58
CA ASP A 133 -10.43 6.82 -2.14
C ASP A 133 -10.86 5.37 -2.36
N ASP A 134 -10.43 4.73 -3.46
CA ASP A 134 -10.72 3.30 -3.72
C ASP A 134 -10.03 2.42 -2.67
N PHE A 135 -8.77 2.77 -2.32
CA PHE A 135 -8.02 2.10 -1.26
C PHE A 135 -8.65 2.31 0.13
N GLN A 136 -9.10 3.53 0.44
CA GLN A 136 -9.82 3.81 1.68
C GLN A 136 -11.17 3.10 1.77
N GLY A 137 -11.90 2.98 0.65
CA GLY A 137 -13.14 2.22 0.55
C GLY A 137 -12.92 0.72 0.77
N LEU A 138 -11.87 0.15 0.18
CA LEU A 138 -11.46 -1.24 0.40
C LEU A 138 -11.08 -1.51 1.86
N ALA A 139 -10.23 -0.67 2.45
CA ALA A 139 -9.82 -0.79 3.86
C ALA A 139 -11.00 -0.60 4.82
N THR A 140 -11.91 0.35 4.54
CA THR A 140 -13.15 0.52 5.33
C THR A 140 -13.98 -0.75 5.27
N SER A 141 -14.22 -1.27 4.06
CA SER A 141 -15.00 -2.49 3.84
C SER A 141 -14.40 -3.70 4.58
N LEU A 142 -13.07 -3.83 4.62
CA LEU A 142 -12.40 -4.92 5.34
C LEU A 142 -12.68 -4.87 6.85
N VAL A 143 -12.61 -3.69 7.46
CA VAL A 143 -12.90 -3.50 8.90
C VAL A 143 -14.39 -3.67 9.19
N THR A 144 -15.27 -3.18 8.31
CA THR A 144 -16.72 -3.41 8.43
C THR A 144 -17.08 -4.89 8.30
N LEU A 145 -16.42 -5.65 7.43
CA LEU A 145 -16.59 -7.11 7.34
C LEU A 145 -16.06 -7.83 8.59
N GLN A 146 -14.93 -7.38 9.15
CA GLN A 146 -14.38 -7.91 10.40
C GLN A 146 -15.39 -7.78 11.55
N ASP A 147 -16.03 -6.61 11.68
CA ASP A 147 -17.00 -6.30 12.73
C ASP A 147 -18.32 -7.09 12.53
N ILE A 148 -18.98 -6.92 11.38
CA ILE A 148 -20.30 -7.50 11.09
C ILE A 148 -20.31 -9.03 11.14
N TYR A 149 -19.23 -9.67 10.67
CA TYR A 149 -19.14 -11.14 10.62
C TYR A 149 -18.29 -11.74 11.76
N ALA A 150 -17.84 -10.93 12.72
CA ALA A 150 -16.97 -11.32 13.82
C ALA A 150 -15.79 -12.22 13.36
N LEU A 151 -15.10 -11.77 12.30
CA LEU A 151 -14.00 -12.52 11.70
C LEU A 151 -12.89 -12.79 12.72
N ASP A 152 -12.27 -13.97 12.68
CA ASP A 152 -11.07 -14.17 13.49
C ASP A 152 -9.95 -13.25 13.01
N PHE A 153 -9.44 -12.43 13.92
CA PHE A 153 -8.47 -11.40 13.61
C PHE A 153 -7.09 -11.96 13.24
N HIS A 154 -6.69 -13.09 13.82
CA HIS A 154 -5.40 -13.70 13.50
C HIS A 154 -5.44 -14.34 12.11
N GLU A 155 -6.48 -15.11 11.82
CA GLU A 155 -6.72 -15.63 10.46
C GLU A 155 -6.76 -14.48 9.44
N LEU A 156 -7.46 -13.38 9.75
CA LEU A 156 -7.55 -12.21 8.88
C LEU A 156 -6.17 -11.57 8.60
N THR A 157 -5.28 -11.51 9.59
CA THR A 157 -3.92 -10.96 9.41
C THR A 157 -2.98 -11.91 8.67
N GLU A 158 -3.27 -13.22 8.64
CA GLU A 158 -2.58 -14.17 7.76
C GLU A 158 -3.29 -14.32 6.39
N GLY A 159 -4.26 -13.45 6.10
CA GLY A 159 -4.95 -13.39 4.82
C GLY A 159 -5.98 -14.51 4.65
N HIS A 160 -6.64 -14.94 5.72
CA HIS A 160 -7.67 -15.99 5.73
C HIS A 160 -8.98 -15.44 6.31
N LEU A 161 -10.12 -15.70 5.67
CA LEU A 161 -11.42 -15.25 6.18
C LEU A 161 -12.08 -16.38 6.97
N HIS A 162 -11.92 -16.38 8.29
CA HIS A 162 -12.54 -17.35 9.19
C HIS A 162 -13.74 -16.75 9.94
N THR A 163 -14.91 -17.40 9.82
CA THR A 163 -16.15 -17.01 10.51
C THR A 163 -16.55 -18.05 11.55
N LYS A 164 -16.66 -17.65 12.83
CA LYS A 164 -16.94 -18.58 13.94
C LYS A 164 -18.38 -19.08 13.99
N MET A 165 -19.33 -18.30 13.46
CA MET A 165 -20.74 -18.67 13.30
C MET A 165 -21.29 -18.14 11.97
N PRO A 166 -22.35 -18.74 11.39
CA PRO A 166 -23.03 -19.97 11.81
C PRO A 166 -22.47 -21.24 11.12
N ARG A 167 -21.31 -21.16 10.45
CA ARG A 167 -20.77 -22.25 9.61
C ARG A 167 -19.31 -22.65 9.88
N ASN A 168 -18.66 -22.07 10.89
CA ASN A 168 -17.27 -22.34 11.30
C ASN A 168 -16.30 -22.55 10.11
N ARG A 169 -16.28 -21.59 9.18
CA ARG A 169 -15.65 -21.74 7.86
C ARG A 169 -14.50 -20.77 7.67
N THR A 170 -13.32 -21.32 7.35
CA THR A 170 -12.20 -20.59 6.76
C THR A 170 -12.33 -20.55 5.24
N ILE A 171 -12.07 -19.38 4.65
CA ILE A 171 -11.79 -19.20 3.22
C ILE A 171 -10.31 -18.80 3.12
N PRO A 172 -9.41 -19.68 2.65
CA PRO A 172 -7.98 -19.41 2.63
C PRO A 172 -7.61 -18.46 1.48
N GLY A 173 -6.98 -17.34 1.82
CA GLY A 173 -6.20 -16.53 0.88
C GLY A 173 -4.75 -17.00 0.82
N ARG A 174 -3.86 -16.15 0.29
CA ARG A 174 -2.44 -16.47 0.04
C ARG A 174 -1.47 -15.32 0.32
N LEU A 175 -1.95 -14.24 0.93
CA LEU A 175 -1.21 -13.00 1.15
C LEU A 175 -1.46 -12.55 2.60
N PRO A 176 -0.55 -12.82 3.54
CA PRO A 176 -0.65 -12.28 4.88
C PRO A 176 -0.41 -10.76 4.85
N LEU A 177 -1.00 -10.06 5.81
CA LEU A 177 -0.85 -8.61 5.96
C LEU A 177 0.47 -8.31 6.70
N ASN A 178 1.16 -7.28 6.22
CA ASN A 178 2.35 -6.71 6.85
C ASN A 178 1.98 -5.55 7.82
N ALA A 179 2.97 -5.01 8.53
CA ALA A 179 2.78 -3.94 9.50
C ALA A 179 2.27 -2.64 8.86
N ARG A 180 2.76 -2.28 7.67
CA ARG A 180 2.27 -1.13 6.89
C ARG A 180 0.80 -1.32 6.48
N ASP A 181 0.37 -2.52 6.11
CA ASP A 181 -1.03 -2.82 5.82
C ASP A 181 -1.90 -2.64 7.07
N CYS A 182 -1.51 -3.26 8.19
CA CYS A 182 -2.20 -3.14 9.47
C CYS A 182 -2.30 -1.69 9.95
N PHE A 183 -1.23 -0.90 9.78
CA PHE A 183 -1.20 0.53 10.07
C PHE A 183 -2.17 1.32 9.18
N ASN A 184 -2.18 1.06 7.86
CA ASN A 184 -3.10 1.71 6.92
C ASN A 184 -4.56 1.41 7.27
N ILE A 185 -4.87 0.16 7.64
CA ILE A 185 -6.21 -0.27 8.06
C ILE A 185 -6.59 0.40 9.39
N SER A 186 -5.67 0.49 10.36
CA SER A 186 -5.86 1.22 11.62
C SER A 186 -6.17 2.70 11.41
N GLN A 187 -5.44 3.37 10.51
CA GLN A 187 -5.71 4.77 10.15
C GLN A 187 -7.12 4.96 9.57
N VAL A 188 -7.57 4.03 8.73
CA VAL A 188 -8.92 4.08 8.15
C VAL A 188 -9.99 3.81 9.22
N ALA A 189 -9.81 2.79 10.06
CA ALA A 189 -10.69 2.52 11.19
C ALA A 189 -10.83 3.73 12.14
N LEU A 190 -9.73 4.44 12.41
CA LEU A 190 -9.75 5.66 13.23
C LEU A 190 -10.57 6.78 12.57
N ARG A 191 -10.40 7.00 11.26
CA ARG A 191 -11.17 8.01 10.50
C ARG A 191 -12.67 7.70 10.45
N GLN A 192 -13.03 6.42 10.44
CA GLN A 192 -14.43 5.95 10.45
C GLN A 192 -15.05 5.86 11.85
N GLY A 193 -14.35 6.29 12.90
CA GLY A 193 -14.84 6.23 14.29
C GLY A 193 -14.88 4.82 14.90
N MET A 194 -14.30 3.82 14.23
CA MET A 194 -14.25 2.43 14.71
C MET A 194 -13.08 2.24 15.69
N HIS A 195 -13.10 2.98 16.80
CA HIS A 195 -11.95 3.16 17.70
C HIS A 195 -11.41 1.85 18.30
N ASP A 196 -12.29 0.94 18.74
CA ASP A 196 -11.93 -0.41 19.20
C ASP A 196 -11.14 -1.24 18.17
N LEU A 197 -11.46 -1.06 16.88
CA LEU A 197 -10.80 -1.78 15.79
C LEU A 197 -9.52 -1.05 15.39
N ALA A 198 -9.51 0.29 15.42
CA ALA A 198 -8.32 1.09 15.19
C ALA A 198 -7.19 0.73 16.16
N VAL A 199 -7.49 0.55 17.46
CA VAL A 199 -6.52 0.09 18.47
C VAL A 199 -5.95 -1.28 18.08
N LYS A 200 -6.81 -2.29 17.87
CA LYS A 200 -6.39 -3.67 17.53
C LYS A 200 -5.50 -3.71 16.28
N TRP A 201 -5.85 -2.96 15.23
CA TRP A 201 -5.03 -2.87 14.02
C TRP A 201 -3.69 -2.13 14.23
N ALA A 202 -3.63 -1.16 15.15
CA ALA A 202 -2.37 -0.50 15.52
C ALA A 202 -1.47 -1.42 16.36
N GLU A 203 -2.03 -2.14 17.33
CA GLU A 203 -1.32 -3.14 18.13
C GLU A 203 -0.75 -4.25 17.23
N GLN A 204 -1.54 -4.73 16.26
CA GLN A 204 -1.10 -5.73 15.28
C GLN A 204 -0.02 -5.20 14.33
N ALA A 205 -0.06 -3.92 13.95
CA ALA A 205 1.01 -3.29 13.18
C ALA A 205 2.32 -3.24 13.99
N VAL A 206 2.26 -2.92 15.29
CA VAL A 206 3.41 -2.99 16.21
C VAL A 206 3.94 -4.41 16.37
N ALA A 207 3.07 -5.42 16.43
CA ALA A 207 3.47 -6.82 16.47
C ALA A 207 4.19 -7.25 15.18
N LYS A 208 3.55 -7.10 14.01
CA LYS A 208 4.14 -7.45 12.70
C LYS A 208 5.47 -6.71 12.45
N ALA A 209 5.59 -5.43 12.85
CA ALA A 209 6.82 -4.65 12.68
C ALA A 209 8.00 -5.14 13.55
N ALA A 210 7.75 -5.97 14.58
CA ALA A 210 8.82 -6.59 15.37
C ALA A 210 9.36 -7.88 14.72
N ASP A 211 8.57 -8.51 13.85
CA ASP A 211 8.91 -9.77 13.14
C ASP A 211 9.36 -9.53 11.68
N GLU A 212 9.43 -8.27 11.23
CA GLU A 212 9.74 -7.90 9.83
C GLU A 212 11.20 -7.46 9.60
N GLU A 213 11.91 -8.18 8.74
CA GLU A 213 13.23 -7.81 8.24
C GLU A 213 13.25 -7.64 6.71
N PRO A 214 13.40 -6.42 6.15
CA PRO A 214 13.34 -5.11 6.81
C PRO A 214 11.88 -4.69 7.14
N PRO A 215 11.67 -3.79 8.12
CA PRO A 215 10.34 -3.32 8.50
C PRO A 215 9.66 -2.51 7.39
N SER A 216 8.39 -2.82 7.10
CA SER A 216 7.56 -2.16 6.09
C SER A 216 7.13 -0.71 6.45
N ILE A 217 7.35 -0.31 7.71
CA ILE A 217 7.00 1.02 8.24
C ILE A 217 8.11 1.54 9.18
N PRO A 218 8.55 2.80 9.05
CA PRO A 218 9.46 3.41 10.01
C PRO A 218 8.87 3.45 11.42
N LYS A 219 9.62 2.94 12.40
CA LYS A 219 9.16 2.84 13.80
C LYS A 219 8.59 4.15 14.37
N GLN A 220 9.20 5.31 14.05
CA GLN A 220 8.70 6.62 14.51
C GLN A 220 7.28 6.94 14.00
N GLU A 221 6.94 6.53 12.78
CA GLU A 221 5.62 6.73 12.18
C GLU A 221 4.58 5.85 12.89
N LEU A 222 4.95 4.59 13.13
CA LEU A 222 4.13 3.59 13.80
C LEU A 222 3.88 3.91 15.29
N ASP A 223 4.94 4.21 16.05
CA ASP A 223 4.86 4.58 17.48
C ASP A 223 3.98 5.83 17.68
N SER A 224 4.09 6.81 16.77
CA SER A 224 3.29 8.05 16.78
C SER A 224 1.80 7.76 16.55
N HIS A 225 1.47 6.97 15.53
CA HIS A 225 0.09 6.58 15.21
C HIS A 225 -0.54 5.72 16.31
N HIS A 226 0.18 4.70 16.79
CA HIS A 226 -0.27 3.85 17.89
C HIS A 226 -0.59 4.67 19.14
N LYS A 227 0.29 5.61 19.52
CA LYS A 227 0.03 6.53 20.63
C LYS A 227 -1.20 7.41 20.40
N ALA A 228 -1.39 7.94 19.20
CA ALA A 228 -2.54 8.78 18.86
C ALA A 228 -3.87 8.01 18.93
N VAL A 229 -3.91 6.79 18.40
CA VAL A 229 -5.08 5.89 18.44
C VAL A 229 -5.46 5.54 19.89
N VAL A 230 -4.50 5.08 20.70
CA VAL A 230 -4.74 4.72 22.11
C VAL A 230 -5.21 5.93 22.91
N THR A 231 -4.56 7.09 22.75
CA THR A 231 -4.98 8.34 23.43
C THR A 231 -6.42 8.71 23.07
N LYS A 232 -6.81 8.58 21.80
CA LYS A 232 -8.18 8.89 21.34
C LYS A 232 -9.22 7.91 21.89
N TYR A 233 -8.86 6.64 22.05
CA TYR A 233 -9.72 5.63 22.66
C TYR A 233 -9.91 5.88 24.18
N ASP A 234 -8.82 6.18 24.91
CA ASP A 234 -8.86 6.54 26.33
C ASP A 234 -9.72 7.79 26.61
N GLU A 235 -9.69 8.80 25.73
CA GLU A 235 -10.57 9.96 25.81
C GLU A 235 -12.06 9.56 25.74
N LEU A 236 -12.42 8.64 24.84
CA LEU A 236 -13.80 8.22 24.61
C LEU A 236 -14.33 7.32 25.73
N LEU A 237 -13.49 6.47 26.31
CA LEU A 237 -13.85 5.73 27.54
C LEU A 237 -14.10 6.69 28.70
N ARG A 238 -13.28 7.75 28.83
CA ARG A 238 -13.44 8.80 29.87
C ARG A 238 -14.66 9.68 29.66
N THR A 239 -15.09 9.98 28.43
CA THR A 239 -16.34 10.71 28.21
C THR A 239 -17.56 9.83 28.44
N ARG A 240 -17.56 8.59 27.93
CA ARG A 240 -18.65 7.62 28.18
C ARG A 240 -18.87 7.38 29.67
N GLY A 241 -17.80 7.11 30.43
CA GLY A 241 -17.85 6.91 31.88
C GLY A 241 -18.21 8.16 32.72
N ARG A 242 -18.44 9.32 32.10
CA ARG A 242 -18.99 10.53 32.75
C ARG A 242 -20.46 10.79 32.41
N VAL A 243 -21.05 10.02 31.49
CA VAL A 243 -22.41 10.23 30.96
C VAL A 243 -23.43 9.23 31.55
N GLU A 244 -22.99 8.27 32.36
CA GLU A 244 -23.86 7.38 33.16
C GLU A 244 -24.00 7.91 34.61
N PRO A 245 -25.08 8.66 34.94
CA PRO A 245 -25.51 8.88 36.31
C PRO A 245 -26.30 7.67 36.86
N GLN A 246 -26.53 7.67 38.16
CA GLN A 246 -27.17 6.56 38.88
C GLN A 246 -28.64 6.34 38.48
N ASP A 247 -28.96 5.15 37.99
CA ASP A 247 -30.26 4.50 38.22
C ASP A 247 -30.04 2.98 38.43
N GLY A 248 -30.78 2.39 39.36
CA GLY A 248 -30.32 1.18 40.06
C GLY A 248 -30.80 -0.15 39.45
N GLN A 249 -29.91 -0.88 38.77
CA GLN A 249 -30.06 -2.32 38.47
C GLN A 249 -28.67 -3.03 38.48
N PRO A 250 -28.61 -4.35 38.79
CA PRO A 250 -27.35 -5.02 39.13
C PRO A 250 -26.45 -5.28 37.90
N ALA A 251 -25.15 -5.08 38.06
CA ALA A 251 -24.17 -5.18 36.99
C ALA A 251 -23.67 -6.63 36.78
N GLU A 252 -24.17 -7.31 35.75
CA GLU A 252 -23.73 -8.67 35.36
C GLU A 252 -23.11 -8.77 33.94
N VAL A 253 -22.81 -7.63 33.30
CA VAL A 253 -22.32 -7.60 31.90
C VAL A 253 -20.85 -7.15 31.76
N SER A 254 -20.31 -6.38 32.71
CA SER A 254 -19.03 -5.67 32.54
C SER A 254 -17.75 -6.52 32.73
N LEU A 255 -17.86 -7.78 33.20
CA LEU A 255 -16.70 -8.59 33.61
C LEU A 255 -15.95 -9.30 32.46
N LEU A 256 -16.54 -9.42 31.27
CA LEU A 256 -15.96 -10.20 30.15
C LEU A 256 -14.94 -9.44 29.29
N HIS A 257 -14.86 -8.11 29.38
CA HIS A 257 -13.95 -7.31 28.55
C HIS A 257 -12.65 -6.90 29.28
N GLY A 258 -12.71 -6.50 30.56
CA GLY A 258 -11.52 -6.09 31.31
C GLY A 258 -10.57 -7.24 31.67
N THR A 259 -11.10 -8.44 31.90
CA THR A 259 -10.32 -9.62 32.33
C THR A 259 -9.37 -10.16 31.27
N ARG A 260 -9.67 -9.93 29.98
CA ARG A 260 -8.88 -10.46 28.85
C ARG A 260 -7.51 -9.75 28.68
N TRP A 261 -7.40 -8.50 29.12
CA TRP A 261 -6.17 -7.69 29.00
C TRP A 261 -5.05 -8.19 29.92
N LEU A 262 -5.38 -8.61 31.15
CA LEU A 262 -4.40 -9.13 32.12
C LEU A 262 -3.76 -10.45 31.66
N ILE A 263 -4.52 -11.29 30.95
CA ILE A 263 -4.04 -12.61 30.49
C ILE A 263 -2.98 -12.46 29.39
N CYS A 264 -3.21 -11.61 28.39
CA CYS A 264 -2.23 -11.37 27.32
C CYS A 264 -0.95 -10.68 27.83
N SER A 265 -1.07 -9.73 28.76
CA SER A 265 0.08 -9.06 29.39
C SER A 265 0.95 -10.07 30.15
N SER A 266 0.34 -10.90 31.01
CA SER A 266 1.05 -11.92 31.79
C SER A 266 1.70 -12.99 30.90
N ALA A 267 1.04 -13.40 29.81
CA ALA A 267 1.60 -14.38 28.87
C ALA A 267 2.87 -13.89 28.15
N ASN A 268 2.93 -12.61 27.77
CA ASN A 268 4.15 -12.01 27.18
C ASN A 268 5.25 -11.77 28.21
N GLN A 269 4.90 -11.41 29.46
CA GLN A 269 5.86 -11.29 30.55
C GLN A 269 6.53 -12.64 30.86
N ALA A 270 5.75 -13.73 30.91
CA ALA A 270 6.26 -15.08 31.14
C ALA A 270 7.19 -15.56 30.02
N ARG A 271 6.86 -15.28 28.76
CA ARG A 271 7.65 -15.72 27.59
C ARG A 271 9.00 -15.00 27.45
N ARG A 272 9.15 -13.80 28.02
CA ARG A 272 10.44 -13.05 28.07
C ARG A 272 11.37 -13.49 29.21
N ASN A 273 10.89 -14.28 30.17
CA ASN A 273 11.69 -14.77 31.30
C ASN A 273 12.18 -16.22 31.09
N GLN A 274 12.13 -16.73 29.85
CA GLN A 274 12.55 -18.08 29.47
C GLN A 274 13.47 -18.11 28.23
N SER A 275 14.14 -16.99 27.97
CA SER A 275 15.13 -16.77 26.90
C SER A 275 16.38 -16.10 27.45
#